data_AF-D5E421-F1
#
_entry.id   AF-D5E421-F1
#
_cell.length_a   1.000
_cell.length_b   1.000
_cell.length_c   1.000
_cell.angle_alpha   90.00
_cell.angle_beta   90.00
_cell.angle_gamma   90.00
#
_symmetry.space_group_name_H-M   'P 1'
#
loop_
_entity.id
_entity.type
_entity.pdbx_description
1 polymer ?
#
loop_
_entity_poly.entity_id
_entity_poly.type
_entity_poly.pdbx_seq_one_letter_code
_entity_poly.pdbx_strand_id
1 'polypeptide(L)' 'MPKITKKSKLGKYLIEKGYTQTKTVKATNLERSTVSKIYNDSNYIPSGSTIKKVMNILKKLDPKLKAEDFFNI' A
#
# COMPACT_ATOMS: atom_id res chain seq x y z
N MET A 1 -14.10 -6.02 13.44
CA MET A 1 -13.53 -5.01 12.52
C MET A 1 -12.03 -4.89 12.79
N PRO A 2 -11.17 -4.71 11.78
CA PRO A 2 -9.75 -4.50 12.05
C PRO A 2 -9.58 -3.25 12.93
N LYS A 3 -8.96 -3.44 14.09
CA LYS A 3 -8.61 -2.39 15.05
C LYS A 3 -7.74 -1.38 14.28
N ILE A 4 -8.13 -0.11 14.23
CA ILE A 4 -7.36 0.92 13.53
C ILE A 4 -6.06 1.13 14.31
N THR A 5 -5.03 0.37 13.96
CA THR A 5 -3.65 0.66 14.32
C THR A 5 -3.17 1.81 13.44
N LYS A 6 -2.15 2.54 13.90
CA LYS A 6 -1.63 3.74 13.24
C LYS A 6 -1.41 3.46 11.75
N LYS A 7 -2.23 4.03 10.87
CA LYS A 7 -2.17 3.79 9.42
C LYS A 7 -0.75 4.04 8.91
N SER A 8 -0.25 3.16 8.05
CA SER A 8 1.04 3.36 7.39
C SER A 8 0.99 4.61 6.50
N LYS A 9 2.16 5.16 6.15
CA LYS A 9 2.25 6.31 5.24
C LYS A 9 1.57 6.02 3.90
N LEU A 10 1.81 4.82 3.36
CA LEU A 10 1.17 4.34 2.14
C LEU A 10 -0.35 4.14 2.29
N GLY A 11 -0.78 3.55 3.40
CA GLY A 11 -2.20 3.34 3.68
C GLY A 11 -2.97 4.67 3.74
N LYS A 12 -2.39 5.71 4.34
CA LYS A 12 -2.96 7.07 4.33
C LYS A 12 -3.05 7.64 2.91
N TYR A 13 -1.95 7.59 2.17
CA TYR A 13 -1.89 8.10 0.80
C TYR A 13 -2.92 7.45 -0.12
N LEU A 14 -3.06 6.11 -0.07
CA LEU A 14 -4.04 5.39 -0.88
C LEU A 14 -5.48 5.80 -0.52
N ILE A 15 -5.79 5.99 0.77
CA ILE A 15 -7.12 6.45 1.19
C ILE A 15 -7.41 7.85 0.67
N GLU A 16 -6.46 8.78 0.75
CA GLU A 16 -6.58 10.14 0.21
C GLU A 16 -6.81 10.15 -1.31
N LYS A 17 -6.25 9.17 -2.03
CA LYS A 17 -6.48 8.96 -3.47
C LYS A 17 -7.72 8.11 -3.78
N GLY A 18 -8.56 7.77 -2.80
CA GLY A 18 -9.82 7.03 -3.01
C GLY A 18 -9.66 5.51 -3.21
N TYR A 19 -8.50 4.95 -2.86
CA TYR A 19 -8.21 3.51 -2.87
C TYR A 19 -8.54 2.87 -1.52
N THR A 20 -9.62 2.10 -1.48
CA THR A 20 -9.94 1.20 -0.37
C THR A 20 -9.08 -0.06 -0.41
N GLN A 21 -8.95 -0.79 0.71
CA GLN A 21 -8.23 -2.07 0.72
C GLN A 21 -8.78 -3.05 -0.35
N THR A 22 -10.10 -3.11 -0.53
CA THR A 22 -10.74 -3.93 -1.56
C THR A 22 -10.35 -3.51 -2.98
N LYS A 23 -10.31 -2.20 -3.27
CA LYS A 23 -9.85 -1.70 -4.57
C LYS A 23 -8.37 -2.05 -4.79
N THR A 24 -7.55 -1.92 -3.75
CA THR A 24 -6.11 -2.24 -3.83
C THR A 24 -5.87 -3.73 -4.04
N VAL A 25 -6.62 -4.62 -3.37
CA VAL A 25 -6.59 -6.07 -3.64
C VAL A 25 -6.87 -6.36 -5.11
N LYS A 26 -7.98 -5.81 -5.65
CA LYS A 26 -8.36 -6.02 -7.06
C LYS A 26 -7.31 -5.48 -8.03
N ALA A 27 -6.74 -4.32 -7.75
CA ALA A 27 -5.78 -3.67 -8.65
C ALA A 27 -4.38 -4.30 -8.59
N THR A 28 -3.95 -4.82 -7.43
CA THR A 28 -2.62 -5.41 -7.24
C THR A 28 -2.57 -6.93 -7.41
N ASN A 29 -3.73 -7.59 -7.32
CA ASN A 29 -3.83 -9.04 -7.16
C ASN A 29 -2.93 -9.55 -6.01
N LEU A 30 -3.01 -8.87 -4.87
CA LEU A 30 -2.37 -9.26 -3.61
C LEU A 30 -3.41 -9.81 -2.65
N GLU A 31 -2.96 -10.73 -1.80
CA GLU A 31 -3.76 -11.25 -0.70
C GLU A 31 -4.30 -10.13 0.20
N ARG A 32 -5.54 -10.29 0.67
CA ARG A 32 -6.20 -9.31 1.54
C ARG A 32 -5.40 -9.08 2.83
N SER A 33 -4.79 -10.13 3.37
CA SER A 33 -3.93 -10.04 4.56
C SER A 33 -2.72 -9.14 4.33
N THR A 34 -2.06 -9.27 3.17
CA THR A 34 -0.93 -8.43 2.75
C THR A 34 -1.36 -6.97 2.57
N VAL A 35 -2.48 -6.73 1.88
CA VAL A 35 -3.01 -5.36 1.73
C VAL A 35 -3.38 -4.75 3.08
N SER A 36 -3.94 -5.53 4.00
CA SER A 36 -4.24 -5.07 5.35
C SER A 36 -2.97 -4.63 6.10
N LYS A 37 -1.88 -5.40 6.02
CA LYS A 37 -0.57 -5.00 6.59
C LYS A 37 -0.06 -3.72 5.96
N ILE A 38 -0.07 -3.64 4.63
CA ILE A 38 0.33 -2.43 3.88
C ILE A 38 -0.42 -1.19 4.37
N TYR A 39 -1.71 -1.30 4.70
CA TYR A 39 -2.50 -0.14 5.14
C TYR A 39 -2.28 0.24 6.61
N ASN A 40 -2.04 -0.73 7.48
CA ASN A 40 -2.20 -0.55 8.93
C ASN A 40 -0.91 -0.76 9.74
N ASP A 41 0.16 -1.25 9.11
CA ASP A 41 1.45 -1.49 9.73
C ASP A 41 2.53 -0.62 9.07
N SER A 42 3.02 0.38 9.80
CA SER A 42 4.08 1.29 9.34
C SER A 42 5.46 0.64 9.30
N ASN A 43 5.64 -0.48 9.99
CA ASN A 43 6.91 -1.20 10.09
C ASN A 43 6.94 -2.43 9.17
N TYR A 44 5.84 -2.71 8.48
CA TYR A 44 5.78 -3.80 7.53
C TYR A 44 6.67 -3.51 6.33
N ILE A 45 7.72 -4.33 6.16
CA ILE A 45 8.60 -4.33 4.99
C ILE A 45 8.10 -5.44 4.05
N PRO A 46 7.45 -5.11 2.92
CA PRO A 46 6.96 -6.11 1.99
C PRO A 46 8.09 -6.70 1.15
N SER A 47 7.80 -7.83 0.49
CA SER A 47 8.73 -8.38 -0.53
C SER A 47 8.89 -7.41 -1.71
N GLY A 48 10.02 -7.49 -2.42
CA GLY A 48 10.23 -6.71 -3.65
C GLY A 48 9.14 -6.90 -4.71
N SER A 49 8.58 -8.11 -4.82
CA SER A 49 7.43 -8.39 -5.70
C SER A 49 6.16 -7.64 -5.29
N THR A 50 5.91 -7.53 -3.98
CA THR A 50 4.77 -6.79 -3.43
C THR A 50 4.96 -5.29 -3.65
N ILE A 51 6.15 -4.77 -3.37
CA ILE A 51 6.52 -3.37 -3.63
C ILE A 51 6.30 -3.04 -5.11
N LYS A 52 6.81 -3.87 -6.04
CA LYS A 52 6.64 -3.67 -7.48
C LYS A 52 5.17 -3.60 -7.89
N LYS A 53 4.32 -4.52 -7.42
CA LYS A 53 2.88 -4.53 -7.72
C LYS A 53 2.18 -3.26 -7.25
N VAL A 54 2.50 -2.80 -6.04
CA VAL A 54 1.94 -1.57 -5.48
C VAL A 54 2.44 -0.34 -6.23
N MET A 55 3.75 -0.23 -6.46
CA MET A 55 4.36 0.90 -7.18
C MET A 55 3.85 1.02 -8.61
N ASN A 56 3.53 -0.08 -9.29
CA ASN A 56 2.92 -0.04 -10.62
C ASN A 56 1.56 0.69 -10.64
N ILE A 57 0.80 0.64 -9.55
CA ILE A 57 -0.46 1.40 -9.43
C ILE A 57 -0.16 2.84 -9.05
N LEU A 58 0.72 3.05 -8.07
CA LEU A 58 1.07 4.39 -7.61
C LEU A 58 1.65 5.25 -8.73
N LYS A 59 2.53 4.68 -9.57
CA LYS A 59 3.12 5.37 -10.72
C LYS A 59 2.11 5.72 -11.83
N LYS A 60 0.95 5.05 -11.88
CA LYS A 60 -0.15 5.46 -12.77
C LYS A 60 -0.88 6.70 -12.24
N LEU A 61 -0.83 6.95 -10.94
CA LEU A 61 -1.41 8.13 -10.31
C LEU A 61 -0.42 9.30 -10.32
N ASP A 62 0.84 9.03 -9.98
CA ASP A 62 1.94 9.98 -10.02
C ASP A 62 3.26 9.26 -10.33
N PRO A 63 3.83 9.46 -11.54
CA PRO A 63 5.08 8.83 -11.96
C PRO A 63 6.30 9.18 -11.11
N LYS A 64 6.26 10.27 -10.34
CA LYS A 64 7.40 10.74 -9.51
C LYS A 64 7.54 9.95 -8.21
N LEU A 65 6.50 9.20 -7.81
CA LEU A 65 6.50 8.41 -6.59
C LEU A 65 7.56 7.31 -6.61
N LYS A 66 8.28 7.19 -5.51
CA LYS A 66 9.31 6.19 -5.28
C LYS A 66 8.93 5.25 -4.14
N ALA A 67 9.61 4.11 -4.05
CA ALA A 67 9.28 3.11 -3.04
C ALA A 67 9.69 3.59 -1.63
N GLU A 68 10.80 4.33 -1.56
CA GLU A 68 11.39 4.92 -0.37
C GLU A 68 10.49 6.01 0.24
N ASP A 69 9.55 6.55 -0.55
CA ASP A 69 8.52 7.46 -0.03
C ASP A 69 7.57 6.75 0.96
N PHE A 70 7.48 5.41 0.89
CA PHE A 70 6.45 4.63 1.56
C PHE A 70 6.97 3.48 2.42
N PHE A 71 8.08 2.87 2.00
CA PHE A 71 8.70 1.73 2.67
C PHE A 71 10.09 2.14 3.15
N ASN A 72 10.45 1.71 4.37
CA ASN A 72 11.78 1.93 4.92
C ASN A 72 12.71 0.81 4.41
N ILE A 73 13.35 1.04 3.26
CA ILE A 73 14.23 0.10 2.53
C ILE A 73 15.59 0.74 2.23
#